data_AF-A0AAV5UJE8-F1
#
_entry.id   AF-A0AAV5UJE8-F1
#
_cell.length_a   1.000
_cell.length_b   1.000
_cell.length_c   1.000
_cell.angle_alpha   90.00
_cell.angle_beta   90.00
_cell.angle_gamma   90.00
#
_symmetry.space_group_name_H-M   'P 1'
#
loop_
_entity.id
_entity.type
_entity.pdbx_description
1 polymer ?
#
loop_
_entity_poly.entity_id
_entity_poly.type
_entity_poly.pdbx_seq_one_letter_code
_entity_poly.pdbx_strand_id
1 'polypeptide(L)'
;KWDKKSKKANKDESDEIVEPVKKTRVVEFAHRTCFSLNAVPECPKKTTEDEDDRRELKTDFACFSRNSDATRLMREARREVLDLSDYTKDYSETLVVPRTCIAY
;
A
#
# COMPACT_ATOMS: atom_id res chain seq x y z
N LYS A 1 -18.14 28.90 -30.37
CA LYS A 1 -18.37 27.73 -29.49
C LYS A 1 -17.80 26.53 -30.21
N TRP A 2 -16.67 25.99 -29.75
CA TRP A 2 -16.00 24.86 -30.38
C TRP A 2 -16.02 23.70 -29.38
N ASP A 3 -16.84 22.71 -29.68
CA ASP A 3 -17.09 21.53 -28.86
C ASP A 3 -15.81 20.70 -28.71
N LYS A 4 -15.27 20.65 -27.49
CA LYS A 4 -14.17 19.75 -27.14
C LYS A 4 -14.75 18.35 -26.93
N LYS A 5 -14.73 17.56 -27.99
CA LYS A 5 -14.98 16.12 -27.98
C LYS A 5 -13.82 15.45 -27.23
N SER A 6 -13.97 15.26 -25.92
CA SER A 6 -13.02 14.48 -25.12
C SER A 6 -12.98 13.06 -25.67
N LYS A 7 -11.83 12.70 -26.25
CA LYS A 7 -11.49 11.37 -26.71
C LYS A 7 -11.54 10.43 -25.51
N LYS A 8 -12.60 9.60 -25.45
CA LYS A 8 -12.64 8.41 -24.62
C LYS A 8 -11.53 7.49 -25.13
N ALA A 9 -10.46 7.38 -24.36
CA ALA A 9 -9.36 6.46 -24.66
C ALA A 9 -9.94 5.04 -24.75
N ASN A 10 -9.61 4.37 -25.85
CA ASN A 10 -9.86 2.96 -26.08
C ASN A 10 -9.07 2.18 -25.00
N LYS A 11 -9.74 1.59 -24.01
CA LYS A 11 -9.13 0.63 -23.08
C LYS A 11 -9.28 -0.73 -23.75
N ASP A 12 -8.16 -1.26 -24.22
CA ASP A 12 -8.03 -2.47 -25.03
C ASP A 12 -8.54 -3.70 -24.25
N GLU A 13 -8.95 -4.74 -24.99
CA GLU A 13 -9.86 -5.82 -24.58
C GLU A 13 -9.18 -6.94 -23.76
N SER A 14 -8.11 -6.68 -23.00
CA SER A 14 -7.35 -7.76 -22.34
C SER A 14 -6.73 -7.46 -20.97
N ASP A 15 -7.05 -6.32 -20.34
CA ASP A 15 -6.52 -6.00 -19.01
C ASP A 15 -7.50 -6.43 -17.92
N GLU A 16 -7.16 -7.48 -17.16
CA GLU A 16 -7.99 -7.94 -16.04
C GLU A 16 -7.81 -7.01 -14.82
N ILE A 17 -8.92 -6.45 -14.33
CA ILE A 17 -8.93 -5.63 -13.11
C ILE A 17 -8.88 -6.56 -11.89
N VAL A 18 -7.87 -6.37 -11.06
CA VAL A 18 -7.62 -7.14 -9.84
C VAL A 18 -7.75 -6.24 -8.62
N GLU A 19 -8.39 -6.74 -7.55
CA GLU A 19 -8.50 -6.00 -6.30
C GLU A 19 -7.15 -5.96 -5.54
N PRO A 20 -6.75 -4.80 -4.98
CA PRO A 20 -5.57 -4.72 -4.12
C PRO A 20 -5.71 -5.58 -2.87
N VAL A 21 -4.59 -6.16 -2.43
CA VAL A 21 -4.53 -6.90 -1.17
C VAL A 21 -4.12 -5.99 -0.02
N LYS A 22 -4.63 -6.25 1.18
CA LYS A 22 -4.24 -5.53 2.38
C LYS A 22 -2.95 -6.09 2.96
N LYS A 23 -1.98 -5.23 3.25
CA LYS A 23 -0.69 -5.58 3.87
C LYS A 23 -0.25 -4.59 4.93
N THR A 24 0.62 -5.02 5.82
CA THR A 24 1.35 -4.09 6.71
C THR A 24 2.45 -3.40 5.92
N ARG A 25 2.41 -2.07 5.83
CA ARG A 25 3.49 -1.29 5.24
C ARG A 25 4.68 -1.25 6.19
N VAL A 26 5.86 -1.57 5.68
CA VAL A 26 7.12 -1.55 6.43
C VAL A 26 8.04 -0.47 5.86
N VAL A 27 8.56 0.39 6.72
CA VAL A 27 9.53 1.45 6.38
C VAL A 27 10.79 1.25 7.20
N GLU A 28 11.91 1.01 6.54
CA GLU A 28 13.21 0.82 7.20
C GLU A 28 14.00 2.13 7.23
N PHE A 29 14.37 2.57 8.43
CA PHE A 29 15.31 3.66 8.67
C PHE A 29 16.65 3.10 9.17
N ALA A 30 17.68 3.95 9.29
CA ALA A 30 19.01 3.52 9.71
C ALA A 30 19.00 2.75 11.05
N HIS A 31 18.29 3.26 12.07
CA HIS A 31 18.30 2.74 13.44
C HIS A 31 16.95 2.14 13.92
N ARG A 32 15.89 2.22 13.10
CA ARG A 32 14.55 1.77 13.46
C ARG A 32 13.78 1.28 12.24
N THR A 33 12.76 0.46 12.47
CA THR A 33 11.83 -0.03 11.44
C THR A 33 10.42 0.29 11.89
N CYS A 34 9.63 0.89 11.02
CA CYS A 34 8.28 1.32 11.32
C CYS A 34 7.27 0.50 10.52
N PHE A 35 6.17 0.14 11.18
CA PHE A 35 5.10 -0.69 10.66
C PHE A 35 3.80 0.11 10.71
N SER A 36 3.01 0.05 9.65
CA SER A 36 1.69 0.66 9.65
C SER A 36 0.78 -0.02 10.66
N LEU A 37 0.13 0.75 11.52
CA LEU A 37 -0.89 0.27 12.45
C LEU A 37 -2.16 -0.21 11.74
N ASN A 38 -2.46 0.41 10.59
CA ASN A 38 -3.58 0.03 9.73
C ASN A 38 -3.08 -0.69 8.48
N ALA A 39 -3.84 -1.66 8.00
CA ALA A 39 -3.50 -2.36 6.76
C ALA A 39 -3.60 -1.42 5.54
N VAL A 40 -2.58 -1.47 4.69
CA VAL A 40 -2.41 -0.62 3.51
C VAL A 40 -2.69 -1.45 2.25
N PRO A 41 -3.50 -0.95 1.29
CA PRO A 41 -3.70 -1.60 0.00
C PRO A 41 -2.40 -1.63 -0.81
N GLU A 42 -2.07 -2.79 -1.36
CA GLU A 42 -0.92 -3.00 -2.24
C GLU A 42 -1.32 -3.99 -3.35
N CYS A 43 -0.80 -3.81 -4.55
CA CYS A 43 -1.08 -4.74 -5.63
C CYS A 43 -0.44 -6.12 -5.40
N PRO A 44 -1.18 -7.22 -5.64
CA PRO A 44 -0.62 -8.55 -5.52
C PRO A 44 0.51 -8.78 -6.54
N LYS A 45 1.32 -9.80 -6.30
CA LYS A 45 2.43 -10.16 -7.21
C LYS A 45 1.87 -10.43 -8.61
N LYS A 46 2.62 -10.04 -9.64
CA LYS A 46 2.26 -10.15 -11.07
C LYS A 46 1.10 -9.24 -11.51
N THR A 47 0.79 -8.20 -10.73
CA THR A 47 -0.12 -7.12 -11.14
C THR A 47 0.60 -5.77 -10.96
N THR A 48 0.11 -4.74 -11.65
CA THR A 48 0.60 -3.37 -11.54
C THR A 48 -0.48 -2.45 -10.99
N GLU A 49 -0.07 -1.34 -10.39
CA GLU A 49 -1.03 -0.30 -9.98
C GLU A 49 -1.60 0.40 -11.21
N ASP A 50 -2.92 0.64 -11.22
CA ASP A 50 -3.51 1.59 -12.18
C ASP A 50 -3.09 3.02 -11.74
N GLU A 51 -2.20 3.65 -12.50
CA GLU A 51 -1.66 4.97 -12.14
C GLU A 51 -2.74 6.06 -12.13
N ASP A 52 -3.81 5.86 -12.91
CA ASP A 52 -4.94 6.79 -13.01
C ASP A 52 -5.98 6.57 -11.88
N ASP A 53 -5.94 5.44 -11.16
CA ASP A 53 -6.86 5.11 -10.06
C ASP A 53 -6.13 4.86 -8.72
N ARG A 54 -5.57 5.95 -8.19
CA ARG A 54 -4.93 6.01 -6.87
C ARG A 54 -5.71 6.87 -5.90
N ARG A 55 -5.50 6.67 -4.59
CA ARG A 55 -6.03 7.53 -3.53
C ARG A 55 -5.01 7.81 -2.45
N GLU A 56 -5.21 8.93 -1.77
CA GLU A 56 -4.49 9.23 -0.54
C GLU A 56 -5.08 8.45 0.65
N LEU A 57 -4.21 7.87 1.46
CA LEU A 57 -4.54 7.14 2.68
C LEU A 57 -3.62 7.61 3.81
N LYS A 58 -4.19 8.31 4.78
CA LYS A 58 -3.48 8.64 6.02
C LYS A 58 -3.30 7.36 6.85
N THR A 59 -2.05 7.02 7.12
CA THR A 59 -1.64 5.79 7.79
C THR A 59 -0.79 6.13 9.00
N ASP A 60 -1.14 5.54 10.13
CA ASP A 60 -0.38 5.67 11.38
C ASP A 60 0.68 4.57 11.45
N PHE A 61 1.83 4.89 12.01
CA PHE A 61 2.97 3.97 12.12
C PHE A 61 3.45 3.84 13.57
N ALA A 62 3.89 2.63 13.92
CA ALA A 62 4.64 2.34 15.14
C ALA A 62 6.06 1.89 14.77
N CYS A 63 7.05 2.43 15.46
CA CYS A 63 8.47 2.26 15.18
C CYS A 63 9.15 1.43 16.27
N PHE A 64 9.98 0.50 15.82
CA PHE A 64 10.76 -0.38 16.68
C PHE A 64 12.23 -0.14 16.42
N SER A 65 13.06 -0.16 17.47
CA SER A 65 14.51 -0.22 17.28
C SER A 65 14.88 -1.49 16.51
N ARG A 66 16.02 -1.49 15.81
CA ARG A 66 16.49 -2.69 15.09
C ARG A 66 16.93 -3.80 16.04
N ASN A 67 15.97 -4.46 16.66
CA ASN A 67 16.13 -5.56 17.59
C ASN A 67 15.51 -6.86 17.03
N SER A 68 15.49 -7.91 17.85
CA SER A 68 14.87 -9.19 17.51
C SER A 68 13.38 -9.07 17.21
N ASP A 69 12.67 -8.17 17.89
CA ASP A 69 11.23 -7.98 17.72
C ASP A 69 10.92 -7.35 16.36
N ALA A 70 11.63 -6.28 15.98
CA ALA A 70 11.52 -5.71 14.64
C ALA A 70 11.80 -6.75 13.55
N THR A 71 12.79 -7.62 13.79
CA THR A 71 13.12 -8.71 12.85
C THR A 71 11.99 -9.74 12.76
N ARG A 72 11.37 -10.09 13.88
CA ARG A 72 10.21 -11.00 13.94
C ARG A 72 9.02 -10.41 13.20
N LEU A 73 8.64 -9.17 13.54
CA LEU A 73 7.53 -8.44 12.90
C LEU A 73 7.74 -8.29 11.39
N MET A 74 8.97 -8.02 10.93
CA MET A 74 9.28 -7.97 9.49
C MET A 74 9.05 -9.31 8.78
N ARG A 75 9.29 -10.44 9.43
CA ARG A 75 9.03 -11.76 8.84
C ARG A 75 7.54 -12.07 8.79
N GLU A 76 6.80 -11.69 9.84
CA GLU A 76 5.36 -11.86 9.94
C GLU A 76 4.62 -10.97 8.92
N ALA A 77 5.02 -9.69 8.78
CA ALA A 77 4.44 -8.74 7.82
C ALA A 77 4.52 -9.20 6.35
N ARG A 78 5.45 -10.10 6.01
CA ARG A 78 5.56 -10.68 4.66
C ARG A 78 4.50 -11.75 4.38
N ARG A 79 3.91 -12.32 5.44
CA ARG A 79 2.96 -13.44 5.38
C ARG A 79 1.54 -12.98 5.64
N GLU A 80 1.37 -12.03 6.56
CA GLU A 80 0.06 -11.60 7.03
C GLU A 80 0.02 -10.11 7.40
N VAL A 81 -1.19 -9.59 7.57
CA VAL A 81 -1.42 -8.27 8.17
C VAL A 81 -1.19 -8.40 9.67
N LEU A 82 -0.33 -7.54 10.21
CA LEU A 82 -0.01 -7.55 11.63
C LEU A 82 -1.11 -6.85 12.40
N ASP A 83 -1.51 -7.44 13.53
CA ASP A 83 -2.28 -6.71 14.53
C ASP A 83 -1.31 -5.96 15.44
N LEU A 84 -1.30 -4.64 15.30
CA LEU A 84 -0.45 -3.75 16.07
C LEU A 84 -1.27 -2.77 16.93
N SER A 85 -2.55 -3.05 17.20
CA SER A 85 -3.45 -2.15 17.93
C SER A 85 -2.93 -1.73 19.31
N ASP A 86 -2.13 -2.59 19.93
CA ASP A 86 -1.60 -2.40 21.28
C ASP A 86 -0.34 -1.52 21.31
N TYR A 87 0.24 -1.20 20.14
CA TYR A 87 1.43 -0.37 20.04
C TYR A 87 1.08 1.11 19.92
N THR A 88 1.91 1.96 20.54
CA THR A 88 1.76 3.40 20.46
C THR A 88 2.12 3.92 19.08
N LYS A 89 1.31 4.83 18.55
CA LYS A 89 1.64 5.58 17.34
C LYS A 89 2.86 6.49 17.54
N ASP A 90 3.85 6.35 16.67
CA ASP A 90 5.00 7.26 16.57
C ASP A 90 4.74 8.43 15.62
N TYR A 91 4.20 8.16 14.44
CA TYR A 91 3.88 9.20 13.44
C TYR A 91 2.73 8.79 12.52
N SER A 92 2.24 9.75 11.75
CA SER A 92 1.25 9.55 10.69
C SER A 92 1.81 10.04 9.37
N GLU A 93 1.56 9.32 8.28
CA GLU A 93 1.98 9.68 6.92
C GLU A 93 0.84 9.45 5.93
N THR A 94 0.70 10.34 4.95
CA THR A 94 -0.26 10.17 3.86
C THR A 94 0.41 9.40 2.74
N LEU A 95 -0.05 8.18 2.50
CA LEU A 95 0.44 7.32 1.42
C LEU A 95 -0.47 7.45 0.21
N VAL A 96 0.10 7.40 -0.99
CA VAL A 96 -0.66 7.19 -2.22
C VAL A 96 -0.76 5.69 -2.46
N VAL A 97 -1.99 5.16 -2.49
CA VAL A 97 -2.26 3.71 -2.56
C VAL A 97 -3.18 3.39 -3.75
N PRO A 98 -3.05 2.20 -4.37
CA PRO A 98 -3.92 1.80 -5.49
C PRO A 98 -5.35 1.55 -5.01
N ARG A 99 -6.32 1.89 -5.85
CA ARG A 99 -7.72 1.43 -5.71
C ARG A 99 -7.96 0.16 -6.51
N THR A 100 -7.29 0.02 -7.65
CA THR A 100 -7.32 -1.16 -8.51
C THR A 100 -5.93 -1.54 -8.97
N CYS A 101 -5.76 -2.81 -9.31
CA CYS A 101 -4.57 -3.35 -9.93
C CYS A 101 -4.92 -3.91 -11.31
N ILE A 102 -3.94 -3.99 -12.20
CA ILE A 102 -4.09 -4.51 -13.56
C ILE A 102 -3.19 -5.73 -13.72
N ALA A 103 -3.73 -6.83 -14.25
CA ALA A 103 -2.97 -8.00 -14.67
C ALA A 103 -2.83 -8.02 -16.20
N TYR A 104 -1.65 -8.44 -16.67
CA TYR A 104 -1.30 -8.62 -18.08
C TYR A 104 -1.08 -10.11 -18.40
#